data_AF-A0A0E0QJ52-F1
#
_entry.id   AF-A0A0E0QJ52-F1
#
_cell.length_a   1.000
_cell.length_b   1.000
_cell.length_c   1.000
_cell.angle_alpha   90.00
_cell.angle_beta   90.00
_cell.angle_gamma   90.00
#
_symmetry.space_group_name_H-M   'P 1'
#
loop_
_entity.id
_entity.type
_entity.pdbx_description
1 polymer ?
#
loop_
_entity_poly.entity_id
_entity_poly.type
_entity_poly.pdbx_seq_one_letter_code
_entity_poly.pdbx_strand_id
1 'polypeptide(L)'
;MRPVDSDNQPYVARVEKMELDGRGSVRVRVRWYYRPEESKGGRRQFHGAKELFLSDHFDMQSANTIEGKCVVHSFKNYTKLDNVGPEDFFCRFEYKAATGAFTPDRVAVYCKCEMPYNPDDLMVQCDDCKDWFHPSCMSMTIEQAKKLDHFVCSDCVKENGAKRPSHAYAGSTKYEPKAESKRQRR
;
A
#
# COMPACT_ATOMS: atom_id res chain seq x y z
N MET A 1 -17.91 -5.79 11.73
CA MET A 1 -19.04 -5.33 12.57
C MET A 1 -20.21 -5.11 11.66
N ARG A 2 -21.40 -5.52 12.10
CA ARG A 2 -22.59 -5.50 11.25
C ARG A 2 -22.87 -4.08 10.74
N PRO A 3 -23.08 -3.89 9.43
CA PRO A 3 -23.48 -2.62 8.89
C PRO A 3 -24.95 -2.30 9.22
N VAL A 4 -25.32 -1.03 9.12
CA VAL A 4 -26.72 -0.60 9.31
C VAL A 4 -27.61 -1.16 8.18
N ASP A 5 -27.07 -1.21 6.97
CA ASP A 5 -27.70 -1.79 5.78
C ASP A 5 -27.02 -3.14 5.46
N SER A 6 -27.82 -4.21 5.35
CA SER A 6 -27.34 -5.58 5.16
C SER A 6 -26.62 -5.82 3.84
N ASP A 7 -26.81 -4.95 2.84
CA ASP A 7 -26.16 -5.08 1.54
C ASP A 7 -24.71 -4.56 1.56
N ASN A 8 -24.34 -3.83 2.61
CA ASN A 8 -23.00 -3.29 2.76
C ASN A 8 -22.01 -4.31 3.31
N GLN A 9 -20.73 -4.10 3.00
CA GLN A 9 -19.66 -4.90 3.61
C GLN A 9 -19.56 -4.61 5.12
N PRO A 10 -19.19 -5.60 5.95
CA PRO A 10 -18.95 -5.37 7.36
C PRO A 10 -17.93 -4.25 7.61
N TYR A 11 -18.21 -3.42 8.60
CA TYR A 11 -17.29 -2.39 9.06
C TYR A 11 -16.11 -3.02 9.80
N VAL A 12 -14.91 -2.47 9.60
CA VAL A 12 -13.71 -2.90 10.30
C VAL A 12 -13.38 -1.89 11.39
N ALA A 13 -13.11 -2.37 12.60
CA ALA A 13 -12.79 -1.51 13.72
C ALA A 13 -11.74 -2.15 14.61
N ARG A 14 -10.91 -1.30 15.24
CA ARG A 14 -9.99 -1.70 16.30
C ARG A 14 -10.70 -1.56 17.63
N VAL A 15 -10.78 -2.64 18.42
CA VAL A 15 -11.28 -2.57 19.80
C VAL A 15 -10.21 -1.91 20.66
N GLU A 16 -10.55 -0.77 21.25
CA GLU A 16 -9.66 -0.01 22.15
C GLU A 16 -9.89 -0.42 23.61
N LYS A 17 -11.15 -0.67 23.98
CA LYS A 17 -11.53 -1.06 25.34
C LYS A 17 -12.83 -1.86 25.32
N MET A 18 -12.99 -2.77 26.27
CA MET A 18 -14.23 -3.47 26.54
C MET A 18 -14.66 -3.19 27.98
N GLU A 19 -15.95 -2.92 28.18
CA GLU A 19 -16.53 -2.55 29.48
C GLU A 19 -17.90 -3.21 29.64
N LEU A 20 -18.29 -3.49 30.88
CA LEU A 20 -19.66 -3.87 31.19
C LEU A 20 -20.47 -2.60 31.42
N ASP A 21 -21.70 -2.57 30.90
CA ASP A 21 -22.68 -1.57 31.31
C ASP A 21 -23.25 -1.90 32.70
N GLY A 22 -23.97 -0.95 33.30
CA GLY A 22 -24.59 -1.11 34.61
C GLY A 22 -25.69 -2.19 34.69
N ARG A 23 -25.98 -2.88 33.58
CA ARG A 23 -26.93 -3.99 33.47
C ARG A 23 -26.24 -5.31 33.11
N GLY A 24 -24.90 -5.34 33.05
CA GLY A 24 -24.10 -6.53 32.74
C GLY A 24 -23.91 -6.82 31.25
N SER A 25 -24.36 -5.94 30.34
CA SER A 25 -24.12 -6.10 28.90
C SER A 25 -22.75 -5.55 28.52
N VAL A 26 -22.05 -6.22 27.60
CA VAL A 26 -20.71 -5.79 27.16
C VAL A 26 -20.82 -4.70 26.09
N ARG A 27 -20.16 -3.57 26.34
CA ARG A 27 -19.92 -2.50 25.37
C ARG A 27 -18.44 -2.45 24.99
N VAL A 28 -18.19 -2.06 23.75
CA VAL A 28 -16.85 -1.97 23.17
C VAL A 28 -16.60 -0.56 22.67
N ARG A 29 -15.51 0.06 23.15
CA ARG A 29 -14.98 1.28 22.56
C ARG A 29 -14.17 0.90 21.34
N VAL A 30 -14.57 1.40 20.19
CA VAL A 30 -13.94 1.08 18.92
C VAL A 30 -13.33 2.31 18.27
N ARG A 31 -12.29 2.10 17.47
CA ARG A 31 -11.70 3.06 16.55
C ARG A 31 -11.90 2.55 15.13
N TRP A 32 -12.58 3.32 14.30
CA TRP A 32 -13.01 2.87 12.98
C TRP A 32 -11.87 2.84 11.97
N TYR A 33 -11.85 1.80 11.15
CA TYR A 33 -11.14 1.79 9.89
C TYR A 33 -12.10 2.20 8.77
N TYR A 34 -11.63 3.08 7.89
CA TYR A 34 -12.37 3.51 6.71
C TYR A 34 -11.85 2.78 5.48
N ARG A 35 -12.76 2.38 4.61
CA ARG A 35 -12.42 1.92 3.26
C ARG A 35 -12.13 3.13 2.36
N PRO A 36 -11.34 2.97 1.29
CA PRO A 36 -11.07 4.05 0.35
C PRO A 36 -12.32 4.77 -0.20
N GLU A 37 -13.38 4.00 -0.46
CA GLU A 37 -14.68 4.48 -0.95
C GLU A 37 -15.41 5.39 0.06
N GLU A 38 -15.17 5.18 1.34
CA GLU A 38 -15.79 5.93 2.45
C GLU A 38 -15.02 7.22 2.77
N SER A 39 -13.82 7.39 2.20
CA SER A 39 -13.02 8.59 2.37
C SER A 39 -13.53 9.74 1.48
N LYS A 40 -13.34 10.99 1.92
CA LYS A 40 -13.74 12.17 1.12
C LYS A 40 -13.11 12.23 -0.27
N GLY A 41 -11.94 11.63 -0.45
CA GLY A 41 -11.23 11.59 -1.74
C GLY A 41 -11.58 10.39 -2.61
N GLY A 42 -12.39 9.45 -2.11
CA GLY A 42 -12.71 8.20 -2.78
C GLY A 42 -11.51 7.27 -3.00
N ARG A 43 -11.79 6.14 -3.67
CA ARG A 43 -10.74 5.21 -4.09
C ARG A 43 -9.88 5.83 -5.20
N ARG A 44 -8.56 5.70 -5.07
CA ARG A 44 -7.55 6.06 -6.07
C ARG A 44 -6.88 4.80 -6.61
N GLN A 45 -6.24 4.91 -7.77
CA GLN A 45 -5.60 3.77 -8.45
C GLN A 45 -4.52 3.06 -7.62
N PHE A 46 -3.86 3.77 -6.69
CA PHE A 46 -2.82 3.18 -5.85
C PHE A 46 -3.37 2.50 -4.60
N HIS A 47 -4.68 2.60 -4.33
CA HIS A 47 -5.30 1.96 -3.19
C HIS A 47 -5.56 0.48 -3.45
N GLY A 48 -5.00 -0.38 -2.62
CA GLY A 48 -5.21 -1.82 -2.72
C GLY A 48 -6.64 -2.23 -2.35
N ALA A 49 -7.09 -3.38 -2.84
CA ALA A 49 -8.41 -3.94 -2.62
C ALA A 49 -8.70 -4.19 -1.13
N LYS A 50 -7.66 -4.59 -0.37
CA LYS A 50 -7.70 -4.86 1.07
C LYS A 50 -7.21 -3.68 1.93
N GLU A 51 -7.09 -2.49 1.34
CA GLU A 51 -6.60 -1.30 2.04
C GLU A 51 -7.68 -0.69 2.95
N LEU A 52 -7.25 -0.30 4.14
CA LEU A 52 -8.05 0.41 5.14
C LEU A 52 -7.26 1.61 5.69
N PHE A 53 -7.98 2.61 6.18
CA PHE A 53 -7.42 3.81 6.79
C PHE A 53 -7.80 3.89 8.26
N LEU A 54 -6.80 3.97 9.16
CA LEU A 54 -7.06 4.09 10.58
C LEU A 54 -7.54 5.49 10.90
N SER A 55 -8.82 5.66 11.23
CA SER A 55 -9.39 6.99 11.42
C SER A 55 -9.17 7.57 12.82
N ASP A 56 -9.47 8.84 13.05
CA ASP A 56 -9.65 9.45 14.36
C ASP A 56 -11.10 9.34 14.90
N HIS A 57 -11.96 8.56 14.24
CA HIS A 57 -13.34 8.35 14.64
C HIS A 57 -13.46 7.20 15.65
N PHE A 58 -13.91 7.55 16.86
CA PHE A 58 -14.19 6.61 17.94
C PHE A 58 -15.68 6.53 18.22
N ASP A 59 -16.14 5.35 18.63
CA ASP A 59 -17.53 5.12 19.00
C ASP A 59 -17.66 4.04 20.09
N MET A 60 -18.82 3.96 20.73
CA MET A 60 -19.17 2.98 21.75
C MET A 60 -20.29 2.06 21.27
N GLN A 61 -19.94 0.86 20.83
CA GLN A 61 -20.85 -0.11 20.25
C GLN A 61 -21.18 -1.25 21.22
N SER A 62 -22.28 -1.97 20.97
CA SER A 62 -22.57 -3.22 21.66
C SER A 62 -21.66 -4.33 21.13
N ALA A 63 -21.14 -5.20 22.01
CA ALA A 63 -20.32 -6.34 21.57
C ALA A 63 -21.09 -7.28 20.61
N ASN A 64 -22.42 -7.29 20.66
CA ASN A 64 -23.28 -8.11 19.79
C ASN A 64 -23.25 -7.69 18.31
N THR A 65 -22.67 -6.52 18.01
CA THR A 65 -22.46 -6.05 16.63
C THR A 65 -21.20 -6.64 15.99
N ILE A 66 -20.36 -7.32 16.76
CA ILE A 66 -19.15 -7.98 16.27
C ILE A 66 -19.56 -9.27 15.57
N GLU A 67 -19.20 -9.39 14.29
CA GLU A 67 -19.52 -10.57 13.47
C GLU A 67 -18.36 -11.56 13.40
N GLY A 68 -17.14 -11.08 13.55
CA GLY A 68 -15.93 -11.87 13.40
C GLY A 68 -14.68 -11.06 13.71
N LYS A 69 -13.55 -11.76 13.73
CA LYS A 69 -12.22 -11.19 13.91
C LYS A 69 -11.49 -11.18 12.57
N CYS A 70 -10.89 -10.06 12.23
CA CYS A 70 -9.99 -9.91 11.08
C CYS A 70 -8.60 -9.44 11.55
N VAL A 71 -7.65 -9.38 10.61
CA VAL A 71 -6.30 -8.88 10.85
C VAL A 71 -6.03 -7.68 9.95
N VAL A 72 -5.67 -6.55 10.56
CA VAL A 72 -5.19 -5.37 9.82
C VAL A 72 -3.68 -5.29 9.99
N HIS A 73 -2.96 -5.69 8.95
CA HIS A 73 -1.50 -5.73 8.91
C HIS A 73 -0.91 -4.34 8.71
N SER A 74 0.35 -4.16 9.14
CA SER A 74 1.17 -3.08 8.59
C SER A 74 1.44 -3.36 7.11
N PHE A 75 1.61 -2.31 6.29
CA PHE A 75 1.91 -2.49 4.86
C PHE A 75 3.07 -3.45 4.61
N LYS A 76 4.15 -3.30 5.37
CA LYS A 76 5.36 -4.13 5.26
C LYS A 76 5.10 -5.61 5.54
N ASN A 77 4.18 -5.92 6.45
CA ASN A 77 3.85 -7.30 6.77
C ASN A 77 2.88 -7.89 5.75
N TYR A 78 1.91 -7.09 5.29
CA TYR A 78 0.97 -7.50 4.25
C TYR A 78 1.67 -7.89 2.96
N THR A 79 2.64 -7.09 2.49
CA THR A 79 3.41 -7.38 1.26
C THR A 79 4.30 -8.63 1.35
N LYS A 80 4.39 -9.26 2.52
CA LYS A 80 5.17 -10.48 2.77
C LYS A 80 4.29 -11.72 2.95
N LEU A 81 2.97 -11.57 2.90
CA LEU A 81 2.07 -12.71 3.00
C LEU A 81 2.20 -13.56 1.74
N ASP A 82 2.41 -14.86 1.90
CA ASP A 82 2.42 -15.80 0.78
C ASP A 82 1.03 -15.90 0.13
N ASN A 83 -0.02 -15.81 0.95
CA ASN A 83 -1.41 -15.83 0.53
C ASN A 83 -2.22 -14.82 1.35
N VAL A 84 -3.00 -13.98 0.67
CA VAL A 84 -3.90 -13.02 1.31
C VAL A 84 -5.28 -13.66 1.48
N GLY A 85 -5.72 -13.83 2.72
CA GLY A 85 -7.03 -14.37 3.06
C GLY A 85 -8.16 -13.34 2.97
N PRO A 86 -9.43 -13.79 3.12
CA PRO A 86 -10.59 -12.90 3.13
C PRO A 86 -10.55 -11.89 4.29
N GLU A 87 -10.00 -12.31 5.44
CA GLU A 87 -9.90 -11.54 6.68
C GLU A 87 -8.58 -10.76 6.84
N ASP A 88 -7.72 -10.79 5.83
CA ASP A 88 -6.46 -10.04 5.81
C ASP A 88 -6.65 -8.69 5.14
N PHE A 89 -6.41 -7.64 5.91
CA PHE A 89 -6.42 -6.25 5.47
C PHE A 89 -5.07 -5.60 5.75
N PHE A 90 -4.84 -4.42 5.19
CA PHE A 90 -3.66 -3.63 5.57
C PHE A 90 -3.99 -2.17 5.75
N CYS A 91 -3.19 -1.52 6.58
CA CYS A 91 -3.28 -0.09 6.82
C CYS A 91 -1.88 0.53 6.73
N ARG A 92 -1.79 1.63 5.98
CA ARG A 92 -0.57 2.44 5.85
C ARG A 92 -0.79 3.93 6.04
N PHE A 93 -2.05 4.33 6.20
CA PHE A 93 -2.45 5.71 6.44
C PHE A 93 -3.33 5.82 7.67
N GLU A 94 -3.12 6.88 8.43
CA GLU A 94 -4.15 7.42 9.30
C GLU A 94 -5.01 8.41 8.52
N TYR A 95 -6.28 8.51 8.89
CA TYR A 95 -7.27 9.36 8.22
C TYR A 95 -8.01 10.23 9.23
N LYS A 96 -8.09 11.53 8.97
CA LYS A 96 -8.88 12.46 9.80
C LYS A 96 -10.28 12.58 9.24
N ALA A 97 -11.25 11.90 9.83
CA ALA A 97 -12.61 11.77 9.28
C ALA A 97 -13.29 13.13 9.02
N ALA A 98 -13.07 14.10 9.92
CA ALA A 98 -13.64 15.43 9.80
C ALA A 98 -13.05 16.26 8.65
N THR A 99 -11.74 16.14 8.38
CA THR A 99 -11.03 17.00 7.41
C THR A 99 -10.76 16.32 6.08
N GLY A 100 -10.65 14.98 6.06
CA GLY A 100 -10.19 14.21 4.92
C GLY A 100 -8.67 14.11 4.79
N ALA A 101 -7.92 14.64 5.76
CA ALA A 101 -6.45 14.62 5.74
C ALA A 101 -5.90 13.21 6.02
N PHE A 102 -4.76 12.91 5.42
CA PHE A 102 -4.04 11.64 5.59
C PHE A 102 -2.69 11.86 6.27
N THR A 103 -2.26 10.87 7.06
CA THR A 103 -0.92 10.80 7.66
C THR A 103 -0.28 9.45 7.32
N PRO A 104 0.97 9.40 6.83
CA PRO A 104 1.83 10.54 6.52
C PRO A 104 1.32 11.35 5.32
N ASP A 105 1.65 12.64 5.29
CA ASP A 105 1.36 13.54 4.17
C ASP A 105 2.33 13.34 2.99
N ARG A 106 3.34 12.48 3.15
CA ARG A 106 4.30 12.13 2.12
C ARG A 106 4.49 10.64 2.03
N VAL A 107 4.50 10.15 0.79
CA VAL A 107 4.56 8.72 0.48
C VAL A 107 5.62 8.46 -0.57
N ALA A 108 6.34 7.35 -0.41
CA ALA A 108 7.27 6.89 -1.42
C ALA A 108 6.52 6.56 -2.71
N VAL A 109 7.02 7.07 -3.82
CA VAL A 109 6.46 6.86 -5.16
C VAL A 109 7.46 6.17 -6.06
N TYR A 110 6.91 5.42 -7.00
CA TYR A 110 7.66 4.57 -7.91
C TYR A 110 7.19 4.76 -9.34
N CYS A 111 7.96 4.19 -10.26
CA CYS A 111 7.69 4.22 -11.70
C CYS A 111 7.66 5.64 -12.28
N LYS A 112 7.49 5.73 -13.60
CA LYS A 112 7.31 7.00 -14.32
C LYS A 112 5.95 7.67 -14.04
N CYS A 113 4.99 6.93 -13.50
CA CYS A 113 3.70 7.50 -13.11
C CYS A 113 3.76 8.22 -11.75
N GLU A 114 4.87 8.07 -11.01
CA GLU A 114 5.08 8.69 -9.70
C GLU A 114 3.93 8.44 -8.73
N MET A 115 3.52 7.17 -8.64
CA MET A 115 2.42 6.73 -7.77
C MET A 115 2.94 5.89 -6.60
N PRO A 116 2.26 5.93 -5.44
CA PRO A 116 2.50 4.98 -4.36
C PRO A 116 2.29 3.55 -4.85
N TYR A 117 3.02 2.60 -4.27
CA TYR A 117 2.93 1.19 -4.64
C TYR A 117 1.56 0.60 -4.27
N ASN A 118 0.82 0.04 -5.21
CA ASN A 118 -0.36 -0.77 -4.94
C ASN A 118 0.06 -2.25 -4.80
N PRO A 119 -0.18 -2.92 -3.66
CA PRO A 119 0.25 -4.30 -3.45
C PRO A 119 -0.43 -5.32 -4.38
N ASP A 120 -1.54 -4.94 -5.02
CA ASP A 120 -2.24 -5.80 -5.98
C ASP A 120 -1.65 -5.71 -7.39
N ASP A 121 -0.84 -4.69 -7.67
CA ASP A 121 -0.25 -4.45 -8.98
C ASP A 121 1.17 -5.03 -9.07
N LEU A 122 1.44 -5.76 -10.16
CA LEU A 122 2.79 -6.26 -10.42
C LEU A 122 3.73 -5.09 -10.76
N MET A 123 4.92 -5.10 -10.18
CA MET A 123 6.02 -4.23 -10.56
C MET A 123 7.30 -5.03 -10.82
N VAL A 124 8.14 -4.54 -11.71
CA VAL A 124 9.47 -5.09 -12.02
C VAL A 124 10.55 -4.09 -11.62
N GLN A 125 11.64 -4.57 -11.02
CA GLN A 125 12.76 -3.74 -10.61
C GLN A 125 13.81 -3.65 -11.72
N CYS A 126 14.26 -2.43 -12.04
CA CYS A 126 15.36 -2.22 -12.97
C CYS A 126 16.70 -2.63 -12.34
N ASP A 127 17.51 -3.42 -13.06
CA ASP A 127 18.81 -3.88 -12.61
C ASP A 127 19.83 -2.75 -12.45
N ASP A 128 19.68 -1.64 -13.17
CA ASP A 128 20.61 -0.52 -13.13
C ASP A 128 20.22 0.52 -12.06
N CYS A 129 19.04 1.13 -12.18
CA CYS A 129 18.63 2.22 -11.27
C CYS A 129 17.93 1.75 -9.99
N LYS A 130 17.63 0.45 -9.87
CA LYS A 130 16.92 -0.17 -8.72
C LYS A 130 15.52 0.37 -8.44
N ASP A 131 14.98 1.21 -9.32
CA ASP A 131 13.60 1.69 -9.27
C ASP A 131 12.61 0.64 -9.80
N TRP A 132 11.35 0.78 -9.41
CA TRP A 132 10.28 -0.17 -9.69
C TRP A 132 9.31 0.38 -10.73
N PHE A 133 8.91 -0.47 -11.68
CA PHE A 133 8.07 -0.05 -12.79
C PHE A 133 6.88 -0.99 -13.00
N HIS A 134 5.71 -0.44 -13.26
CA HIS A 134 4.58 -1.23 -13.73
C HIS A 134 4.86 -1.75 -15.15
N PRO A 135 4.57 -3.02 -15.47
CA PRO A 135 4.70 -3.57 -16.81
C PRO A 135 4.04 -2.69 -17.89
N SER A 136 2.79 -2.27 -17.66
CA SER A 136 2.05 -1.41 -18.58
C SER A 136 2.73 -0.05 -18.82
N CYS A 137 3.35 0.53 -17.79
CA CYS A 137 4.12 1.77 -17.91
C CYS A 137 5.40 1.57 -18.74
N MET A 138 5.91 0.34 -18.84
CA MET A 138 7.07 0.01 -19.67
C MET A 138 6.68 -0.66 -20.98
N SER A 139 5.41 -0.54 -21.40
CA SER A 139 4.90 -1.11 -22.66
C SER A 139 5.09 -2.62 -22.77
N MET A 140 4.99 -3.34 -21.65
CA MET A 140 5.04 -4.79 -21.57
C MET A 140 3.77 -5.34 -20.89
N THR A 141 3.40 -6.58 -21.24
CA THR A 141 2.32 -7.28 -20.54
C THR A 141 2.81 -7.91 -19.24
N ILE A 142 1.88 -8.33 -18.38
CA ILE A 142 2.21 -9.03 -17.13
C ILE A 142 2.92 -10.36 -17.43
N GLU A 143 2.50 -11.09 -18.47
CA GLU A 143 3.09 -12.37 -18.87
C GLU A 143 4.52 -12.20 -19.40
N GLN A 144 4.77 -11.11 -20.14
CA GLN A 144 6.12 -10.76 -20.57
C GLN A 144 7.00 -10.41 -19.37
N ALA A 145 6.52 -9.55 -18.48
CA ALA A 145 7.24 -9.14 -17.28
C ALA A 145 7.63 -10.33 -16.39
N LYS A 146 6.74 -11.31 -16.22
CA LYS A 146 7.00 -12.53 -15.43
C LYS A 146 8.06 -13.46 -16.05
N LYS A 147 8.36 -13.33 -17.34
CA LYS A 147 9.35 -14.13 -18.05
C LYS A 147 10.71 -13.45 -18.18
N LEU A 148 10.86 -12.23 -17.65
CA LEU A 148 12.14 -11.52 -17.68
C LEU A 148 13.05 -12.02 -16.56
N ASP A 149 14.22 -12.52 -16.94
CA ASP A 149 15.29 -12.82 -15.97
C ASP A 149 16.03 -11.54 -15.53
N HIS A 150 16.19 -10.61 -16.47
CA HIS A 150 16.83 -9.32 -16.29
C HIS A 150 15.99 -8.21 -16.91
N PHE A 151 15.87 -7.08 -16.22
CA PHE A 151 15.12 -5.93 -16.70
C PHE A 151 15.93 -4.64 -16.53
N VAL A 152 16.10 -3.89 -17.61
CA VAL A 152 16.69 -2.54 -17.59
C VAL A 152 15.66 -1.57 -18.17
N CYS A 153 15.38 -0.48 -17.45
CA CYS A 153 14.36 0.49 -17.86
C CYS A 153 14.80 1.30 -19.09
N SER A 154 13.83 1.89 -19.79
CA SER A 154 14.06 2.65 -21.03
C SER A 154 15.06 3.80 -20.87
N ASP A 155 15.12 4.39 -19.68
CA ASP A 155 16.00 5.53 -19.40
C ASP A 155 17.45 5.06 -19.24
N CYS A 156 17.69 4.00 -18.49
CA CYS A 156 19.01 3.38 -18.37
C CYS A 156 19.51 2.80 -19.71
N VAL A 157 18.63 2.22 -20.53
CA VAL A 157 19.00 1.76 -21.89
C VAL A 157 19.50 2.94 -22.75
N LYS A 158 18.81 4.09 -22.70
CA LYS A 158 19.23 5.30 -23.45
C LYS A 158 20.55 5.86 -22.94
N GLU A 159 20.75 5.92 -21.62
CA GLU A 159 22.00 6.41 -21.01
C GLU A 159 23.20 5.51 -21.34
N ASN A 160 23.00 4.19 -21.38
CA ASN A 160 24.04 3.23 -21.75
C ASN A 160 24.30 3.21 -23.28
N GLY A 161 23.27 3.47 -24.10
CA GLY A 161 23.40 3.59 -25.56
C GLY A 161 24.15 4.86 -26.01
N ALA A 162 24.12 5.93 -25.20
CA ALA A 162 24.83 7.18 -25.47
C ALA A 162 26.33 7.15 -25.12
N LYS A 163 26.81 6.08 -24.45
CA LYS A 163 28.23 5.90 -24.10
C LYS A 163 28.94 4.92 -25.03
N ARG A 164 28.99 5.23 -26.32
CA ARG A 164 30.12 4.82 -27.19
C ARG A 164 30.74 6.08 -27.78
N PRO A 165 32.01 6.34 -27.43
CA PRO A 165 33.08 5.96 -28.35
C PRO A 165 34.14 5.08 -27.70
N SER A 166 34.75 4.26 -28.55
CA SER A 166 35.93 3.44 -28.29
C SER A 166 37.02 4.20 -27.55
N HIS A 167 37.52 3.65 -26.44
CA HIS A 167 38.94 3.53 -26.19
C HIS A 167 39.18 2.49 -25.09
N ALA A 168 40.08 1.55 -25.39
CA ALA A 168 40.65 0.63 -24.42
C ALA A 168 41.35 1.39 -23.29
N TYR A 169 41.09 1.04 -22.03
CA TYR A 169 42.09 0.58 -21.04
C TYR A 169 41.46 0.41 -19.65
N ALA A 170 42.08 -0.47 -18.88
CA ALA A 170 41.69 -0.92 -17.54
C ALA A 170 41.55 0.19 -16.49
N GLY A 171 40.67 -0.02 -15.51
CA GLY A 171 40.57 0.82 -14.33
C GLY A 171 39.42 0.43 -13.41
N SER A 172 39.68 -0.52 -12.51
CA SER A 172 38.78 -0.92 -11.42
C SER A 172 38.42 0.29 -10.56
N THR A 173 37.14 0.66 -10.51
CA THR A 173 36.62 1.59 -9.49
C THR A 173 35.40 0.99 -8.83
N LYS A 174 35.50 0.90 -7.50
CA LYS A 174 34.54 0.27 -6.60
C LYS A 174 33.23 1.05 -6.65
N TYR A 175 32.12 0.37 -6.92
CA TYR A 175 30.79 0.94 -6.79
C TYR A 175 30.42 0.97 -5.31
N GLU A 176 30.49 2.15 -4.70
CA GLU A 176 29.88 2.39 -3.40
C GLU A 176 28.36 2.40 -3.57
N PRO A 177 27.59 1.60 -2.80
CA PRO A 177 26.15 1.64 -2.87
C PRO A 177 25.65 2.95 -2.26
N LYS A 178 25.24 3.89 -3.13
CA LYS A 178 24.48 5.06 -2.70
C LYS A 178 23.18 4.60 -2.05
N ALA A 179 22.92 5.11 -0.85
CA ALA A 179 21.65 4.92 -0.16
C ALA A 179 20.48 5.31 -1.07
N GLU A 180 19.51 4.41 -1.23
CA GLU A 180 18.34 4.56 -2.09
C GLU A 180 17.47 5.74 -1.64
N SER A 181 17.60 6.91 -2.27
CA SER A 181 16.66 8.01 -2.05
C SER A 181 15.35 7.70 -2.79
N LYS A 182 14.39 7.11 -2.10
CA LYS A 182 13.05 6.88 -2.66
C LYS A 182 12.37 8.24 -2.90
N ARG A 183 11.91 8.49 -4.13
CA ARG A 183 11.12 9.68 -4.48
C ARG A 183 9.88 9.74 -3.58
N GLN A 184 9.47 10.93 -3.17
CA GLN A 184 8.30 11.12 -2.32
C GLN A 184 7.35 12.15 -2.95
N ARG A 185 6.05 11.91 -2.84
CA ARG A 185 5.00 12.89 -3.18
C ARG A 185 4.05 13.14 -2.01
N ARG A 186 3.42 14.32 -2.05
CA ARG A 186 2.33 14.70 -1.15
C ARG A 186 0.98 14.24 -1.69
#